data_AF-A0A7K9VH88-F1
#
_entry.id   AF-A0A7K9VH88-F1
#
_cell.length_a   1.000
_cell.length_b   1.000
_cell.length_c   1.000
_cell.angle_alpha   90.00
_cell.angle_beta   90.00
_cell.angle_gamma   90.00
#
_symmetry.space_group_name_H-M   'P 1'
#
loop_
_entity.id
_entity.type
_entity.pdbx_description
1 polymer ?
#
loop_
_entity_poly.entity_id
_entity_poly.type
_entity_poly.pdbx_seq_one_letter_code
_entity_poly.pdbx_strand_id
1 'polypeptide(L)'
;GEVVHRMLTATQYIAPLMANFDPSVSRNSTVRYFDNGTALVVQWDHVHLQDNYNLGSFTFQATLLNDGRIIFGYKEIPVAVTQISSTNHPVKVGLSDAFVVVHRIQQIP
;
A
#
# COMPACT_ATOMS: atom_id res chain seq x y z
N GLY A 1 -4.79 6.48 -20.71
CA GLY A 1 -5.33 6.94 -19.41
C GLY A 1 -4.24 7.70 -18.72
N GLU A 2 -4.01 8.94 -19.15
CA GLU A 2 -2.78 9.67 -18.88
C GLU A 2 -3.10 11.02 -18.24
N VAL A 3 -3.56 10.96 -16.99
CA VAL A 3 -3.51 12.10 -16.08
C VAL A 3 -3.19 11.56 -14.69
N VAL A 4 -1.91 11.47 -14.38
CA VAL A 4 -1.44 11.16 -13.01
C VAL A 4 -1.50 12.47 -12.22
N HIS A 5 -2.66 12.80 -11.67
CA HIS A 5 -2.71 13.82 -10.63
C HIS A 5 -2.03 13.25 -9.39
N ARG A 6 -0.94 13.89 -8.95
CA ARG A 6 -0.14 13.48 -7.77
C ARG A 6 -0.96 13.38 -6.47
N MET A 7 -2.13 14.01 -6.40
CA MET A 7 -3.06 13.86 -5.28
C MET A 7 -3.97 12.62 -5.40
N LEU A 8 -4.28 12.13 -6.60
CA LEU A 8 -5.19 10.99 -6.78
C LEU A 8 -4.57 9.64 -6.37
N THR A 9 -3.27 9.45 -6.57
CA THR A 9 -2.55 8.24 -6.11
C THR A 9 -2.39 8.17 -4.59
N ALA A 10 -2.53 9.30 -3.88
CA ALA A 10 -2.60 9.29 -2.41
C ALA A 10 -3.97 8.86 -1.87
N THR A 11 -5.00 8.91 -2.72
CA THR A 11 -6.40 8.61 -2.36
C THR A 11 -6.93 7.31 -2.95
N GLN A 12 -6.25 6.74 -3.96
CA GLN A 12 -6.63 5.46 -4.58
C GLN A 12 -5.51 4.43 -4.37
N TYR A 13 -5.78 3.36 -3.62
CA TYR A 13 -4.78 2.32 -3.37
C TYR A 13 -5.38 0.99 -2.92
N ILE A 14 -4.61 -0.07 -3.15
CA ILE A 14 -4.68 -1.35 -2.45
C ILE A 14 -3.47 -1.39 -1.52
N ALA A 15 -3.70 -1.38 -0.21
CA ALA A 15 -2.64 -1.35 0.81
C ALA A 15 -2.80 -2.54 1.76
N PRO A 16 -2.11 -3.67 1.52
CA PRO A 16 -2.07 -4.76 2.50
C PRO A 16 -1.51 -4.27 3.83
N LEU A 17 -0.45 -3.46 3.82
CA LEU A 17 0.02 -2.70 4.97
C LEU A 17 0.80 -1.48 4.47
N MET A 18 0.23 -0.30 4.65
CA MET A 18 0.90 0.99 4.42
C MET A 18 1.50 1.46 5.73
N ALA A 19 2.80 1.70 5.75
CA ALA A 19 3.55 2.32 6.83
C ALA A 19 4.83 2.91 6.24
N ASN A 20 5.69 3.51 7.07
CA ASN A 20 6.97 4.08 6.62
C ASN A 20 8.02 3.00 6.31
N PHE A 21 7.71 2.06 5.41
CA PHE A 21 8.64 0.99 5.03
C PHE A 21 9.68 1.51 4.05
N ASP A 22 10.93 1.10 4.28
CA ASP A 22 12.04 1.38 3.37
C ASP A 22 12.79 0.07 3.05
N PRO A 23 12.57 -0.54 1.87
CA PRO A 23 13.29 -1.74 1.48
C PRO A 23 14.80 -1.52 1.29
N SER A 24 15.29 -0.28 1.26
CA SER A 24 16.73 -0.01 1.09
C SER A 24 17.53 -0.11 2.40
N VAL A 25 16.86 -0.06 3.57
CA VAL A 25 17.55 -0.10 4.87
C VAL A 25 18.09 -1.48 5.23
N SER A 26 17.64 -2.55 4.57
CA SER A 26 18.16 -3.90 4.76
C SER A 26 18.40 -4.58 3.42
N ARG A 27 19.57 -5.22 3.26
CA ARG A 27 19.89 -6.02 2.06
C ARG A 27 19.02 -7.26 1.92
N ASN A 28 18.35 -7.67 2.98
CA ASN A 28 17.45 -8.83 2.99
C ASN A 28 16.02 -8.45 2.59
N SER A 29 15.71 -7.15 2.53
CA SER A 29 14.40 -6.68 2.09
C SER A 29 14.24 -6.87 0.58
N THR A 30 13.15 -7.51 0.18
CA THR A 30 12.80 -7.63 -1.25
C THR A 30 11.32 -7.30 -1.47
N VAL A 31 11.03 -6.70 -2.62
CA VAL A 31 9.66 -6.59 -3.14
C VAL A 31 9.63 -7.41 -4.43
N ARG A 32 8.79 -8.43 -4.44
CA ARG A 32 8.70 -9.38 -5.55
C ARG A 32 7.25 -9.49 -5.99
N TYR A 33 7.06 -9.75 -7.28
CA TYR A 33 5.73 -10.03 -7.81
C TYR A 33 5.75 -11.31 -8.64
N PHE A 34 4.58 -11.94 -8.74
CA PHE A 34 4.33 -13.10 -9.59
C PHE A 34 2.96 -12.94 -10.23
N ASP A 35 2.87 -13.20 -11.53
CA ASP A 35 1.63 -13.20 -12.28
C ASP A 35 1.55 -14.49 -13.09
N ASN A 36 0.42 -15.19 -13.01
CA ASN A 36 0.13 -16.40 -13.77
C ASN A 36 -1.11 -16.28 -14.68
N GLY A 37 -1.62 -15.07 -14.89
CA GLY A 37 -2.83 -14.78 -15.67
C GLY A 37 -4.14 -14.96 -14.92
N THR A 38 -4.14 -15.64 -13.77
CA THR A 38 -5.32 -15.78 -12.89
C THR A 38 -5.18 -15.00 -11.58
N ALA A 39 -3.95 -14.72 -11.16
CA ALA A 39 -3.63 -14.00 -9.95
C ALA A 39 -2.35 -13.19 -10.15
N LEU A 40 -2.41 -11.90 -9.78
CA LEU A 40 -1.23 -11.07 -9.54
C LEU A 40 -0.95 -11.07 -8.04
N VAL A 41 0.23 -11.55 -7.64
CA VAL A 41 0.72 -11.55 -6.26
C VAL A 41 1.87 -10.57 -6.15
N VAL A 42 1.83 -9.69 -5.14
CA VAL A 42 2.95 -8.83 -4.74
C VAL A 42 3.27 -9.13 -3.28
N GLN A 43 4.53 -9.43 -3.00
CA GLN A 43 5.04 -9.70 -1.65
C GLN A 43 6.12 -8.69 -1.28
N TRP A 44 5.96 -8.11 -0.09
CA TRP A 44 6.99 -7.39 0.64
C TRP A 44 7.59 -8.37 1.63
N ASP A 45 8.88 -8.65 1.49
CA ASP A 45 9.58 -9.70 2.20
C ASP A 45 10.72 -9.09 3.02
N HIS A 46 10.69 -9.31 4.33
CA HIS A 46 11.63 -8.76 5.30
C HIS A 46 11.85 -7.24 5.16
N VAL A 47 10.78 -6.46 4.91
CA VAL A 47 10.87 -4.99 4.84
C VAL A 47 10.90 -4.38 6.24
N HIS A 48 11.61 -3.27 6.43
CA HIS A 48 11.73 -2.61 7.74
C HIS A 48 11.13 -1.22 7.71
N LEU A 49 10.69 -0.75 8.89
CA LEU A 49 10.27 0.63 9.09
C LEU A 49 11.51 1.54 9.10
N GLN A 50 11.50 2.59 8.29
CA GLN A 50 12.58 3.57 8.20
C GLN A 50 12.90 4.20 9.57
N ASP A 51 11.86 4.55 10.33
CA ASP A 51 11.99 5.23 11.62
C ASP A 51 12.37 4.29 12.78
N ASN A 52 12.21 2.97 12.59
CA ASN A 52 12.40 2.02 13.68
C ASN A 52 12.79 0.61 13.19
N TYR A 53 14.05 0.51 12.75
CA TYR A 53 14.64 -0.73 12.27
C TYR A 53 14.59 -1.88 13.29
N ASN A 54 14.72 -1.55 14.58
CA ASN A 54 14.83 -2.51 15.68
C ASN A 54 13.51 -3.23 16.03
N LEU A 55 12.37 -2.78 15.49
CA LEU A 55 11.10 -3.48 15.67
C LEU A 55 11.05 -4.84 14.97
N GLY A 56 12.02 -5.13 14.10
CA GLY A 56 12.05 -6.34 13.31
C GLY A 56 11.53 -6.12 11.89
N SER A 57 11.49 -7.22 11.13
CA SER A 57 11.12 -7.20 9.72
C SER A 57 9.65 -7.54 9.52
N PHE A 58 9.06 -7.05 8.44
CA PHE A 58 7.68 -7.28 8.09
C PHE A 58 7.62 -8.09 6.79
N THR A 59 6.77 -9.11 6.77
CA THR A 59 6.52 -9.92 5.57
C THR A 59 5.02 -10.07 5.35
N PHE A 60 4.54 -9.52 4.24
CA PHE A 60 3.13 -9.50 3.88
C PHE A 60 2.95 -9.46 2.36
N GLN A 61 1.74 -9.77 1.89
CA GLN A 61 1.40 -9.83 0.48
C GLN A 61 0.02 -9.27 0.19
N ALA A 62 -0.16 -8.83 -1.06
CA ALA A 62 -1.45 -8.62 -1.68
C ALA A 62 -1.58 -9.51 -2.91
N THR A 63 -2.75 -10.11 -3.10
CA THR A 63 -3.10 -10.87 -4.30
C THR A 63 -4.37 -10.29 -4.91
N LEU A 64 -4.31 -9.95 -6.19
CA LEU A 64 -5.46 -9.58 -7.01
C LEU A 64 -5.79 -10.77 -7.92
N LEU A 65 -6.96 -11.37 -7.70
CA LEU A 65 -7.48 -12.42 -8.56
C LEU A 65 -8.16 -11.82 -9.79
N ASN A 66 -8.19 -12.56 -10.89
CA ASN A 66 -8.80 -12.14 -12.16
C ASN A 66 -10.32 -11.91 -12.06
N ASP A 67 -10.97 -12.42 -11.02
CA ASP A 67 -12.38 -12.16 -10.70
C ASP A 67 -12.59 -10.91 -9.83
N GLY A 68 -11.53 -10.14 -9.56
CA GLY A 68 -11.56 -8.90 -8.79
C GLY A 68 -11.44 -9.07 -7.29
N ARG A 69 -11.34 -10.31 -6.77
CA ARG A 69 -11.09 -10.52 -5.34
C ARG A 69 -9.68 -10.08 -4.96
N ILE A 70 -9.57 -9.44 -3.80
CA ILE A 70 -8.31 -9.00 -3.21
C ILE A 70 -8.06 -9.78 -1.93
N ILE A 71 -6.88 -10.38 -1.80
CA ILE A 71 -6.46 -11.14 -0.62
C ILE A 71 -5.24 -10.47 -0.01
N PHE A 72 -5.30 -10.20 1.29
CA PHE A 72 -4.14 -9.77 2.08
C PHE A 72 -3.61 -10.93 2.91
N GLY A 73 -2.32 -11.21 2.80
CA GLY A 73 -1.64 -12.22 3.60
C GLY A 73 -0.58 -11.59 4.49
N TYR A 74 -0.55 -11.98 5.75
CA TYR A 74 0.42 -11.50 6.73
C TYR A 74 1.19 -12.69 7.29
N LYS A 75 2.49 -12.74 7.02
CA LYS A 75 3.35 -13.83 7.47
C LYS A 75 4.15 -13.42 8.71
N GLU A 76 4.71 -12.21 8.71
CA GLU A 76 5.54 -11.70 9.80
C GLU A 76 5.16 -10.24 10.08
N ILE A 77 4.63 -9.99 11.27
CA ILE A 77 4.18 -8.68 11.74
C ILE A 77 4.65 -8.57 13.21
N PRO A 78 5.87 -8.07 13.45
CA PRO A 78 6.55 -8.21 14.75
C PRO A 78 5.96 -7.32 15.85
N VAL A 79 5.09 -6.38 15.48
CA VAL A 79 4.40 -5.46 16.39
C VAL A 79 2.96 -5.26 15.92
N ALA A 80 2.03 -4.97 16.82
CA ALA A 80 0.65 -4.67 16.41
C ALA A 80 0.62 -3.44 15.49
N VAL A 81 -0.21 -3.46 14.45
CA VAL A 81 -0.33 -2.35 13.48
C VAL A 81 -0.67 -1.03 14.18
N THR A 82 -1.46 -1.07 15.26
CA THR A 82 -1.82 0.08 16.08
C THR A 82 -0.65 0.73 16.84
N GLN A 83 0.48 0.04 16.94
CA GLN A 83 1.68 0.51 17.62
C GLN A 83 2.72 1.08 16.62
N ILE A 84 2.45 1.00 15.31
CA ILE A 84 3.30 1.64 14.30
C ILE A 84 3.06 3.15 14.33
N SER A 85 4.14 3.93 14.42
CA SER A 85 4.05 5.40 14.44
C SER A 85 3.48 5.93 13.13
N SER A 86 2.47 6.80 13.23
CA SER A 86 1.87 7.48 12.09
C SER A 86 2.35 8.93 11.91
N THR A 87 3.37 9.37 12.68
CA THR A 87 3.82 10.76 12.72
C THR A 87 4.46 11.21 11.41
N ASN A 88 5.34 10.39 10.84
CA ASN A 88 6.07 10.72 9.61
C ASN A 88 5.40 10.19 8.35
N HIS A 89 4.59 9.13 8.48
CA HIS A 89 3.89 8.49 7.37
C HIS A 89 2.58 7.87 7.85
N PRO A 90 1.48 7.95 7.10
CA PRO A 90 0.22 7.32 7.49
C PRO A 90 0.37 5.80 7.60
N VAL A 91 -0.34 5.22 8.58
CA VAL A 91 -0.47 3.78 8.75
C VAL A 91 -1.86 3.35 8.32
N LYS A 92 -1.98 2.49 7.31
CA LYS A 92 -3.27 2.07 6.76
C LYS A 92 -3.25 0.60 6.33
N VAL A 93 -4.40 -0.05 6.43
CA VAL A 93 -4.66 -1.38 5.87
C VAL A 93 -6.00 -1.30 5.17
N GLY A 94 -6.08 -1.72 3.90
CA GLY A 94 -7.35 -1.73 3.17
C GLY A 94 -7.28 -1.20 1.75
N LEU A 95 -8.44 -0.77 1.28
CA LEU A 95 -8.68 -0.23 -0.05
C LEU A 95 -9.13 1.21 0.07
N SER A 96 -8.74 2.05 -0.89
CA SER A 96 -9.26 3.40 -1.01
C SER A 96 -9.51 3.71 -2.48
N ASP A 97 -10.58 4.45 -2.73
CA ASP A 97 -10.95 4.97 -4.04
C ASP A 97 -11.29 6.46 -3.93
N ALA A 98 -11.28 7.19 -5.05
CA ALA A 98 -11.56 8.62 -5.11
C ALA A 98 -12.25 9.00 -6.43
N PHE A 99 -13.18 9.93 -6.37
CA PHE A 99 -13.85 10.51 -7.53
C PHE A 99 -13.86 12.04 -7.45
N VAL A 100 -13.96 12.71 -8.61
CA VAL A 100 -14.04 14.17 -8.70
C VAL A 100 -15.40 14.56 -9.24
N VAL A 101 -16.08 15.50 -8.56
CA VAL A 101 -17.33 16.10 -9.03
C VAL A 101 -17.08 17.52 -9.49
N VAL A 102 -17.19 17.76 -10.81
CA VAL A 102 -17.07 19.10 -11.37
C VAL A 102 -18.44 19.78 -11.34
N HIS A 103 -18.58 20.82 -10.52
CA HIS A 103 -19.74 21.70 -10.58
C HIS A 103 -19.54 22.71 -11.71
N ARG A 104 -20.41 22.70 -12.74
CA ARG A 104 -20.46 23.81 -13.69
C ARG A 104 -21.09 25.00 -12.98
N ILE A 105 -20.30 26.05 -12.77
CA ILE A 105 -20.83 27.35 -12.35
C ILE A 105 -21.75 27.83 -13.47
N GLN A 106 -23.05 27.98 -13.19
CA GLN A 106 -23.93 28.74 -14.08
C GLN A 106 -23.44 30.19 -14.03
N GLN A 107 -22.90 30.68 -15.16
CA GLN A 107 -22.75 32.11 -15.35
C GLN A 107 -24.16 32.71 -15.42
N ILE A 108 -24.49 33.54 -14.44
CA ILE A 108 -25.70 34.35 -14.45
C ILE A 108 -25.51 35.40 -15.56
N PRO A 109 -26.50 35.63 -16.44
CA PRO A 109 -26.38 36.47 -17.64
C PRO A 109 -25.99 37.92 -17.37
#